data_AF-A0A852ZPV1-F1
#
_entry.id   AF-A0A852ZPV1-F1
#
_cell.length_a   1.000
_cell.length_b   1.000
_cell.length_c   1.000
_cell.angle_alpha   90.00
_cell.angle_beta   90.00
_cell.angle_gamma   90.00
#
_symmetry.space_group_name_H-M   'P 1'
#
loop_
_entity.id
_entity.type
_entity.pdbx_description
1 polymer ?
#
loop_
_entity_poly.entity_id
_entity_poly.type
_entity_poly.pdbx_seq_one_letter_code
_entity_poly.pdbx_strand_id
1 'polypeptide(L)'
;MKKLVEQLGITRLCKSQVSVMAAELDEQVDAFRTRPLDADPYTFVEMDALVLKVREGGRVVSVHALVATRCQRRRTPGDPRRRRH
;
A
#
# COMPACT_ATOMS: atom_id res chain seq x y z
N MET A 1 -15.62 11.35 6.24
CA MET A 1 -15.89 9.91 6.48
C MET A 1 -17.27 9.62 7.04
N LYS A 2 -17.71 10.20 8.17
CA LYS A 2 -19.05 9.93 8.73
C LYS A 2 -20.21 10.15 7.73
N LYS A 3 -20.20 11.25 6.99
CA LYS A 3 -21.24 11.59 5.99
C LYS A 3 -21.38 10.58 4.84
N LEU A 4 -20.28 10.00 4.35
CA LEU A 4 -20.31 9.02 3.24
C LEU A 4 -20.87 7.66 3.71
N VAL A 5 -20.55 7.27 4.94
CA VAL A 5 -20.99 6.00 5.55
C VAL A 5 -22.49 6.05 5.92
N GLU A 6 -22.96 7.21 6.39
CA GLU A 6 -24.39 7.46 6.64
C GLU A 6 -25.22 7.46 5.35
N GLN A 7 -24.71 8.03 4.24
CA GLN A 7 -25.38 8.02 2.93
C GLN A 7 -25.49 6.61 2.30
N LEU A 8 -24.60 5.69 2.67
CA LEU A 8 -24.62 4.29 2.23
C LEU A 8 -25.45 3.38 3.16
N GLY A 9 -26.23 3.94 4.09
CA GLY A 9 -27.14 3.19 4.96
C GLY A 9 -26.50 2.54 6.19
N ILE A 10 -25.20 2.75 6.41
CA ILE A 10 -24.48 2.21 7.57
C ILE A 10 -24.61 3.22 8.71
N THR A 11 -25.63 3.03 9.55
CA THR A 11 -26.01 3.97 10.61
C THR A 11 -24.91 4.20 11.65
N ARG A 12 -24.10 3.19 11.96
CA ARG A 12 -22.92 3.29 12.85
C ARG A 12 -21.88 2.22 12.51
N LEU A 13 -20.65 2.63 12.15
CA LEU A 13 -19.47 1.77 12.15
C LEU A 13 -18.64 2.09 13.40
N CYS A 14 -18.50 1.14 14.31
CA CYS A 14 -17.72 1.36 15.53
C CYS A 14 -16.22 1.18 15.25
N LYS A 15 -15.37 1.89 16.03
CA LYS A 15 -13.91 1.84 15.84
C LYS A 15 -13.35 0.42 15.97
N SER A 16 -13.89 -0.37 16.90
CA SER A 16 -13.50 -1.77 17.08
C SER A 16 -13.88 -2.64 15.88
N GLN A 17 -15.06 -2.43 15.29
CA GLN A 17 -15.47 -3.16 14.08
C GLN A 17 -14.59 -2.82 12.87
N VAL A 18 -14.23 -1.55 12.68
CA VAL A 18 -13.25 -1.15 11.65
C VAL A 18 -11.89 -1.82 11.88
N SER A 19 -11.46 -1.93 13.13
CA SER A 19 -10.20 -2.60 13.48
C SER A 19 -10.24 -4.10 13.17
N VAL A 20 -11.36 -4.77 13.41
CA VAL A 20 -11.54 -6.20 13.08
C VAL A 20 -11.52 -6.41 11.57
N MET A 21 -12.26 -5.59 10.81
CA MET A 21 -12.25 -5.66 9.34
C MET A 21 -10.87 -5.36 8.75
N ALA A 22 -10.10 -4.46 9.36
CA ALA A 22 -8.74 -4.18 8.91
C ALA A 22 -7.81 -5.37 9.12
N ALA A 23 -8.01 -6.18 10.15
CA ALA A 23 -7.21 -7.38 10.40
C ALA A 23 -7.36 -8.44 9.30
N GLU A 24 -8.51 -8.49 8.62
CA GLU A 24 -8.72 -9.37 7.46
C GLU A 24 -7.79 -9.03 6.27
N LEU A 25 -7.24 -7.81 6.24
CA LEU A 25 -6.28 -7.39 5.22
C LEU A 25 -4.83 -7.81 5.56
N ASP A 26 -4.54 -8.24 6.80
CA ASP A 26 -3.17 -8.50 7.24
C ASP A 26 -2.48 -9.59 6.38
N GLU A 27 -3.20 -10.66 6.04
CA GLU A 27 -2.68 -11.73 5.16
C GLU A 27 -2.38 -11.20 3.74
N GLN A 28 -3.28 -10.39 3.18
CA GLN A 28 -3.08 -9.80 1.85
C GLN A 28 -1.92 -8.80 1.84
N VAL A 29 -1.76 -8.03 2.92
CA VAL A 29 -0.66 -7.09 3.10
C VAL A 29 0.66 -7.86 3.23
N ASP A 30 0.69 -8.97 3.96
CA ASP A 30 1.89 -9.78 4.12
C ASP A 30 2.30 -10.43 2.78
N ALA A 31 1.35 -11.01 2.06
CA ALA A 31 1.57 -11.53 0.71
C ALA A 31 2.07 -10.44 -0.25
N PHE A 32 1.54 -9.22 -0.16
CA PHE A 32 2.03 -8.09 -0.94
C PHE A 32 3.46 -7.73 -0.57
N ARG A 33 3.81 -7.67 0.73
CA ARG A 33 5.15 -7.28 1.21
C ARG A 33 6.22 -8.30 0.88
N THR A 34 5.88 -9.58 0.86
CA THR A 34 6.82 -10.69 0.60
C THR A 34 6.85 -11.11 -0.86
N ARG A 35 6.04 -10.49 -1.72
CA ARG A 35 5.99 -10.81 -3.15
C ARG A 35 7.38 -10.69 -3.80
N PRO A 36 7.71 -11.58 -4.75
CA PRO A 36 8.96 -11.47 -5.48
C PRO A 36 9.00 -10.18 -6.31
N LEU A 37 10.15 -9.52 -6.30
CA LEU A 37 10.45 -8.29 -7.05
C LEU A 37 11.44 -8.56 -8.19
N ASP A 38 11.50 -9.79 -8.68
CA ASP A 38 12.37 -10.25 -9.77
C ASP A 38 11.73 -10.08 -11.16
N ALA A 39 10.62 -9.34 -11.23
CA ALA A 39 10.00 -8.96 -12.49
C ALA A 39 10.96 -8.12 -13.36
N ASP A 40 10.61 -7.98 -14.65
CA ASP A 40 11.26 -7.11 -15.65
C ASP A 40 11.97 -5.88 -15.03
N PRO A 41 13.17 -5.49 -15.51
CA PRO A 41 13.96 -4.42 -14.92
C PRO A 41 13.14 -3.16 -14.60
N TYR A 42 13.20 -2.72 -13.34
CA TYR A 42 12.58 -1.49 -12.88
C TYR A 42 13.35 -0.29 -13.43
N THR A 43 12.94 0.20 -14.60
CA THR A 43 13.64 1.31 -15.27
C THR A 43 13.52 2.62 -14.48
N PHE A 44 12.39 2.82 -13.80
CA PHE A 44 12.14 3.98 -12.94
C PHE A 44 11.40 3.57 -11.68
N VAL A 45 11.86 4.08 -10.54
CA VAL A 45 11.26 3.88 -9.22
C VAL A 45 11.12 5.25 -8.55
N GLU A 46 9.91 5.54 -8.08
CA GLU A 46 9.62 6.65 -7.18
C GLU A 46 9.57 6.10 -5.75
N MET A 47 10.17 6.82 -4.82
CA MET A 47 10.24 6.43 -3.43
C MET A 47 9.85 7.60 -2.53
N ASP A 48 8.95 7.35 -1.59
CA ASP A 48 8.53 8.32 -0.58
C ASP A 48 8.68 7.74 0.83
N ALA A 49 8.95 8.60 1.80
CA ALA A 49 9.21 8.26 3.19
C ALA A 49 8.35 9.11 4.13
N LEU A 50 7.44 8.46 4.85
CA LEU A 50 6.56 9.10 5.81
C LEU A 50 6.99 8.77 7.24
N VAL A 51 7.12 9.81 8.08
CA VAL A 51 7.39 9.63 9.51
C VAL A 51 6.07 9.58 10.27
N LEU A 52 5.74 8.43 10.84
CA LEU A 52 4.52 8.15 11.58
C LEU A 52 4.81 8.09 13.09
N LYS A 53 3.91 8.64 13.91
CA LYS A 53 3.95 8.46 15.36
C LYS A 53 3.12 7.23 15.73
N VAL A 54 3.78 6.17 16.21
CA VAL A 54 3.17 4.88 16.54
C VAL A 54 3.34 4.57 18.03
N ARG A 55 2.38 3.86 18.63
CA ARG A 55 2.51 3.36 20.01
C ARG A 55 3.11 1.97 20.00
N GLU A 56 4.30 1.82 20.57
CA GLU A 56 4.98 0.54 20.73
C GLU A 56 5.45 0.41 22.18
N GLY A 57 5.20 -0.75 22.82
CA GLY A 57 5.64 -1.01 24.20
C GLY A 57 5.18 0.03 25.23
N GLY A 58 4.05 0.70 25.00
CA GLY A 58 3.52 1.76 25.87
C GLY A 58 4.12 3.15 25.66
N ARG A 59 5.02 3.35 24.68
CA ARG A 59 5.62 4.64 24.33
C ARG A 59 5.24 5.06 22.91
N VAL A 60 5.19 6.37 22.66
CA VAL A 60 5.00 6.90 21.30
C VAL A 60 6.35 7.10 20.65
N VAL A 61 6.62 6.39 19.56
CA VAL A 61 7.87 6.41 18.81
C VAL A 61 7.65 6.90 17.38
N SER A 62 8.70 7.42 16.74
CA SER A 62 8.67 7.74 15.30
C SER A 62 9.07 6.50 14.50
N VAL A 63 8.20 6.06 13.60
CA VAL A 63 8.45 4.95 12.66
C VAL A 63 8.42 5.50 11.23
N HIS A 64 9.27 4.96 10.36
CA HIS A 64 9.33 5.36 8.95
C HIS A 64 8.55 4.36 8.11
N ALA A 65 7.57 4.83 7.36
CA ALA A 65 6.88 4.07 6.32
C ALA A 65 7.47 4.45 4.96
N LEU A 66 8.13 3.50 4.31
CA LEU A 66 8.74 3.68 2.99
C LEU A 66 7.80 3.07 1.93
N VAL A 67 7.46 3.87 0.92
CA VAL A 67 6.65 3.42 -0.22
C VAL A 67 7.48 3.55 -1.48
N ALA A 68 7.70 2.45 -2.17
CA ALA A 68 8.37 2.42 -3.47
C ALA A 68 7.36 2.01 -4.55
N THR A 69 7.19 2.87 -5.55
CA THR A 69 6.30 2.66 -6.69
C THR A 69 7.12 2.63 -7.97
N ARG A 70 6.88 1.64 -8.83
CA ARG A 70 7.47 1.64 -10.17
C ARG A 70 6.58 2.42 -11.14
N CYS A 71 7.21 3.22 -12.00
CA CYS A 71 6.55 3.87 -13.12
C CYS A 71 7.05 3.23 -14.42
N GLN A 72 6.27 2.30 -14.97
CA GLN A 72 6.57 1.69 -16.27
C GLN A 72 5.50 2.11 -17.27
N ARG A 73 5.91 2.67 -18.41
CA ARG A 73 5.01 2.89 -19.55
C ARG A 73 4.42 1.55 -19.99
N ARG A 74 3.10 1.47 -20.13
CA ARG A 74 2.42 0.30 -20.72
C ARG A 74 3.06 0.02 -22.09
N ARG A 75 3.73 -1.14 -22.21
CA ARG A 75 4.34 -1.57 -23.48
C ARG A 75 3.19 -1.90 -24.44
N THR A 76 3.05 -1.14 -25.51
CA THR A 76 2.17 -1.49 -26.64
C THR A 76 2.79 -2.63 -27.46
N PRO A 77 1.97 -3.50 -28.09
CA PRO A 77 2.49 -4.43 -29.09
C PRO A 77 3.26 -3.65 -30.17
N GLY A 78 4.54 -3.98 -30.38
CA GLY A 78 5.43 -3.28 -31.33
C GLY A 78 6.44 -2.30 -30.73
N ASP A 79 6.53 -2.13 -29.39
CA ASP A 79 7.50 -1.22 -28.78
C ASP A 79 8.97 -1.64 -29.09
N PRO A 80 9.75 -0.80 -29.82
CA PRO A 80 11.12 -1.11 -30.23
C PRO A 80 12.12 -1.20 -29.06
N ARG A 81 11.75 -0.74 -27.85
CA ARG A 81 12.58 -0.87 -26.64
C ARG A 81 12.63 -2.30 -26.08
N ARG A 82 11.92 -3.27 -26.68
CA ARG A 82 12.01 -4.72 -26.34
C ARG A 82 13.39 -5.34 -26.56
N ARG A 83 14.29 -4.71 -27.32
CA ARG A 83 15.54 -5.32 -27.80
C ARG A 83 16.83 -4.85 -27.11
N ARG A 84 16.76 -4.12 -26.00
CA ARG A 84 17.98 -3.77 -25.26
C ARG A 84 17.97 -4.50 -23.93
N HIS A 85 19.02 -5.32 -23.78
CA HIS A 85 19.34 -6.27 -22.73
C HIS A 85 19.16 -5.72 -21.32
#